data_AF-A0A452Z6G9-F1
#
_entry.id   AF-A0A452Z6G9-F1
#
_cell.length_a   1.000
_cell.length_b   1.000
_cell.length_c   1.000
_cell.angle_alpha   90.00
_cell.angle_beta   90.00
_cell.angle_gamma   90.00
#
_symmetry.space_group_name_H-M   'P 1'
#
loop_
_entity.id
_entity.type
_entity.pdbx_description
1 polymer ?
#
loop_
_entity_poly.entity_id
_entity_poly.type
_entity_poly.pdbx_seq_one_letter_code
_entity_poly.pdbx_strand_id
1 'polypeptide(L)'
;VEVEALVIQGPMLATVLSQVKKLEASVLVLSQSKPSPFCCFLRSRGEVLAEECISRAECLTLAVRRQSKGVGGYLVSTRWQKNFWLLA
;
A
#
# COMPACT_ATOMS: atom_id res chain seq x y z
N VAL A 1 -15.43 11.09 -14.28
CA VAL A 1 -15.03 10.43 -13.03
C VAL A 1 -15.14 11.47 -11.94
N GLU A 2 -15.98 11.24 -10.95
CA GLU A 2 -16.08 12.10 -9.76
C GLU A 2 -14.93 11.75 -8.81
N VAL A 3 -14.24 12.75 -8.28
CA VAL A 3 -13.06 12.56 -7.45
C VAL A 3 -13.25 13.32 -6.15
N GLU A 4 -13.23 12.60 -5.04
CA GLU A 4 -13.29 13.16 -3.69
C GLU A 4 -11.89 13.11 -3.07
N ALA A 5 -11.48 14.22 -2.44
CA ALA A 5 -10.25 14.30 -1.67
C ALA A 5 -10.59 14.60 -0.20
N LEU A 6 -10.05 13.77 0.70
CA LEU A 6 -10.33 13.87 2.13
C LEU A 6 -9.02 13.83 2.91
N VAL A 7 -8.85 14.78 3.83
CA VAL A 7 -7.73 14.83 4.77
C VAL A 7 -8.28 14.63 6.17
N ILE A 8 -7.77 13.62 6.87
CA ILE A 8 -8.20 13.28 8.23
C ILE A 8 -6.97 13.27 9.13
N GLN A 9 -7.10 13.91 10.29
CA GLN A 9 -6.09 13.84 11.34
C GLN A 9 -6.34 12.63 12.24
N GLY A 10 -5.31 11.84 12.49
CA GLY A 10 -5.40 10.69 13.40
C GLY A 10 -4.31 9.63 13.18
N PRO A 11 -4.36 8.51 13.92
CA PRO A 11 -3.48 7.38 13.72
C PRO A 11 -3.70 6.76 12.34
N MET A 12 -2.70 6.91 11.45
CA MET A 12 -2.80 6.63 10.02
C MET A 12 -3.45 5.27 9.68
N LEU A 13 -3.02 4.17 10.32
CA LEU A 13 -3.57 2.84 10.06
C LEU A 13 -5.07 2.73 10.44
N ALA A 14 -5.43 3.16 11.64
CA ALA A 14 -6.82 3.10 12.11
C ALA A 14 -7.75 3.97 11.26
N THR A 15 -7.27 5.15 10.87
CA THR A 15 -8.01 6.06 10.00
C THR A 15 -8.22 5.46 8.62
N VAL A 16 -7.18 4.88 7.99
CA VAL A 16 -7.31 4.23 6.67
C VAL A 16 -8.31 3.07 6.72
N LEU A 17 -8.20 2.18 7.71
CA LEU A 17 -9.10 1.03 7.85
C LEU A 17 -10.56 1.46 8.09
N SER A 18 -10.78 2.48 8.92
CA SER A 18 -12.13 3.00 9.17
C SER A 18 -12.74 3.69 7.94
N GLN A 19 -11.94 4.41 7.14
CA GLN A 19 -12.43 5.02 5.90
C GLN A 19 -12.75 3.99 4.82
N VAL A 20 -11.91 2.96 4.67
CA VAL A 20 -12.20 1.84 3.76
C VAL A 20 -13.56 1.23 4.07
N LYS A 21 -13.85 1.03 5.35
CA LYS A 21 -15.14 0.51 5.82
C LYS A 21 -16.29 1.49 5.60
N LYS A 22 -16.10 2.76 5.97
CA LYS A 22 -17.14 3.80 5.86
C LYS A 22 -17.56 4.09 4.41
N LEU A 23 -16.59 4.05 3.50
CA LEU A 23 -16.81 4.31 2.07
C LEU A 23 -17.10 3.03 1.28
N GLU A 24 -17.14 1.87 1.94
CA GLU A 24 -17.29 0.56 1.31
C GLU A 24 -16.35 0.36 0.10
N ALA A 25 -15.09 0.80 0.26
CA ALA A 25 -14.12 0.82 -0.83
C ALA A 25 -13.85 -0.61 -1.32
N SER A 26 -14.01 -0.86 -2.62
CA SER A 26 -13.74 -2.17 -3.22
C SER A 26 -12.24 -2.46 -3.37
N VAL A 27 -11.44 -1.42 -3.63
CA VAL A 27 -9.99 -1.51 -3.82
C VAL A 27 -9.27 -0.39 -3.05
N LEU A 28 -8.26 -0.76 -2.26
CA LEU A 28 -7.34 0.16 -1.61
C LEU A 28 -5.96 0.07 -2.27
N VAL A 29 -5.43 1.19 -2.76
CA VAL A 29 -4.09 1.26 -3.35
C VAL A 29 -3.17 2.10 -2.45
N LEU A 30 -2.03 1.52 -2.07
CA LEU A 30 -1.03 2.15 -1.21
C LEU A 30 0.33 2.18 -1.89
N SER A 31 1.10 3.24 -1.63
CA SER A 31 2.51 3.28 -2.05
C SER A 31 3.36 2.43 -1.11
N GLN A 32 4.13 1.52 -1.68
CA GLN A 32 5.12 0.74 -0.95
C GLN A 32 6.48 1.45 -1.02
N SER A 33 7.09 1.72 0.13
CA SER A 33 8.46 2.25 0.14
C SER A 33 9.46 1.18 -0.28
N LYS A 34 10.54 1.57 -0.96
CA LYS A 34 11.65 0.67 -1.21
C LYS A 34 12.38 0.38 0.13
N PRO A 35 12.64 -0.89 0.49
CA PRO A 35 13.47 -1.19 1.63
C PRO A 35 14.87 -0.63 1.36
N SER A 36 15.35 0.24 2.24
CA SER A 36 16.68 0.82 2.13
C SER A 36 17.73 -0.25 2.44
N PRO A 37 18.77 -0.41 1.60
CA PRO A 37 19.79 -1.45 1.79
C PRO A 37 20.63 -1.26 3.05
N PHE A 38 20.69 -0.04 3.61
CA PHE A 38 21.37 0.27 4.87
C PHE A 38 20.49 0.13 6.11
N CYS A 39 19.20 -0.15 5.93
CA CYS A 39 18.23 -0.25 7.02
C CYS A 39 17.53 -1.62 6.99
N CYS A 40 18.28 -2.69 6.73
CA CYS A 40 17.76 -4.07 6.75
C CYS A 40 17.07 -4.43 8.09
N PHE A 41 17.35 -3.70 9.17
CA PHE A 41 16.77 -3.90 10.49
C PHE A 41 15.54 -3.03 10.79
N LEU A 42 15.31 -1.93 10.06
CA LEU A 42 14.16 -1.04 10.31
C LEU A 42 13.33 -0.92 9.03
N ARG A 43 12.15 -1.55 9.07
CA ARG A 43 11.11 -1.37 8.05
C ARG A 43 10.65 0.08 8.05
N SER A 44 10.39 0.63 6.88
CA SER A 44 9.86 2.00 6.81
C SER A 44 8.44 2.02 7.37
N ARG A 45 8.02 3.17 7.92
CA ARG A 45 6.64 3.34 8.41
C ARG A 45 5.60 3.07 7.30
N GLY A 46 5.92 3.41 6.05
CA GLY A 46 5.07 3.13 4.90
C GLY A 46 5.00 1.65 4.53
N GLU A 47 6.12 0.92 4.66
CA GLU A 47 6.15 -0.53 4.44
C GLU A 47 5.32 -1.27 5.50
N VAL A 48 5.47 -0.90 6.78
CA VAL A 48 4.67 -1.46 7.87
C VAL A 48 3.19 -1.17 7.66
N LEU A 49 2.83 0.07 7.30
CA LEU A 49 1.44 0.42 7.05
C LEU A 49 0.84 -0.35 5.87
N ALA A 50 1.56 -0.49 4.76
CA ALA A 50 1.08 -1.23 3.60
C ALA A 50 0.81 -2.71 3.93
N GLU A 51 1.72 -3.36 4.67
CA GLU A 51 1.57 -4.74 5.14
C GLU A 51 0.38 -4.90 6.10
N GLU A 52 0.24 -3.99 7.06
CA GLU A 52 -0.89 -4.00 8.00
C GLU A 52 -2.23 -3.80 7.29
N CYS A 53 -2.30 -2.90 6.30
CA CYS A 53 -3.50 -2.72 5.48
C CYS A 53 -3.81 -3.96 4.64
N ILE A 54 -2.81 -4.57 3.99
CA ILE A 54 -3.01 -5.82 3.22
C ILE A 54 -3.56 -6.94 4.11
N SER A 55 -3.09 -7.02 5.35
CA SER A 55 -3.52 -8.02 6.33
C SER A 55 -4.93 -7.76 6.85
N ARG A 56 -5.26 -6.51 7.22
CA ARG A 56 -6.48 -6.19 8.00
C ARG A 56 -7.61 -5.57 7.22
N ALA A 57 -7.35 -4.94 6.08
CA ALA A 57 -8.41 -4.29 5.31
C ALA A 57 -9.45 -5.32 4.83
N GLU A 58 -10.71 -4.92 4.84
CA GLU A 58 -11.85 -5.74 4.43
C GLU A 58 -12.01 -5.78 2.88
N CYS A 59 -11.16 -5.07 2.13
CA CYS A 59 -11.21 -4.95 0.68
C CYS A 59 -9.93 -5.46 -0.02
N LEU A 60 -9.97 -5.50 -1.36
CA LEU A 60 -8.78 -5.82 -2.15
C LEU A 60 -7.73 -4.72 -1.95
N THR A 61 -6.59 -5.07 -1.35
CA THR A 61 -5.53 -4.11 -1.07
C THR A 61 -4.28 -4.39 -1.90
N LEU A 62 -3.79 -3.35 -2.57
CA LEU A 62 -2.61 -3.38 -3.43
C LEU A 62 -1.56 -2.41 -2.89
N ALA A 63 -0.37 -2.90 -2.55
CA ALA A 63 0.78 -2.06 -2.26
C ALA A 63 1.71 -2.01 -3.50
N VAL A 64 1.99 -0.82 -4.00
CA VAL A 64 2.65 -0.61 -5.31
C VAL A 64 3.94 0.17 -5.14
N ARG A 65 5.01 -0.27 -5.79
CA ARG A 65 6.26 0.50 -5.91
C ARG A 65 6.88 0.40 -7.28
N ARG A 66 7.66 1.41 -7.67
CA ARG A 66 8.41 1.39 -8.91
C ARG A 66 9.48 0.30 -8.89
N GLN A 67 9.61 -0.44 -9.99
CA GLN A 67 10.71 -1.38 -10.15
C GLN A 67 12.01 -0.64 -10.46
N SER A 68 13.02 -0.84 -9.62
CA SER A 68 14.23 0.00 -9.60
C SER A 68 15.43 -0.54 -10.40
N LYS A 69 15.30 -1.68 -11.08
CA LYS A 69 16.41 -2.38 -11.77
C LYS A 69 16.54 -2.00 -13.26
N GLY A 70 16.06 -0.83 -13.67
CA GLY A 70 16.12 -0.38 -15.07
C GLY A 70 15.15 -1.07 -16.03
N VAL A 71 14.40 -2.08 -15.57
CA VAL A 71 13.51 -2.90 -16.40
C VAL A 71 12.08 -2.33 -16.54
N GLY A 72 11.81 -1.15 -15.98
CA GLY A 72 10.48 -0.54 -16.01
C GLY A 72 9.40 -1.29 -15.19
N GLY A 73 8.18 -0.77 -15.21
CA GLY A 73 7.03 -1.35 -14.51
C GLY A 73 7.03 -1.18 -12.99
N TYR A 74 6.16 -1.95 -12.35
CA TYR A 74 5.84 -1.87 -10.92
C TYR A 74 5.95 -3.21 -10.23
N LEU A 75 6.38 -3.21 -8.97
CA LEU A 75 6.19 -4.33 -8.07
C LEU A 75 4.91 -4.10 -7.29
N VAL A 76 4.04 -5.09 -7.28
CA VAL A 76 2.77 -5.07 -6.56
C VAL A 76 2.79 -6.15 -5.49
N SER A 77 2.25 -5.83 -4.32
CA SER A 77 2.03 -6.78 -3.24
C SER A 77 0.55 -6.79 -2.86
N THR A 78 -0.01 -7.98 -2.71
CA THR A 78 -1.37 -8.23 -2.23
C THR A 78 -1.31 -9.15 -1.00
N ARG A 79 -2.48 -9.53 -0.50
CA ARG A 79 -2.61 -10.53 0.56
C ARG A 79 -2.02 -11.89 0.17
N TRP A 80 -2.13 -12.27 -1.10
CA TRP A 80 -1.80 -13.61 -1.58
C TRP A 80 -0.42 -13.70 -2.21
N GLN A 81 0.05 -12.61 -2.82
CA GLN A 81 1.32 -12.59 -3.53
C GLN A 81 2.06 -11.29 -3.29
N LYS A 82 3.33 -11.40 -2.90
CA LYS A 82 4.18 -10.25 -2.62
C LYS A 82 5.15 -10.00 -3.76
N ASN A 83 5.38 -8.71 -4.05
CA ASN A 83 6.39 -8.24 -5.01
C ASN A 83 6.31 -8.90 -6.39
N PHE A 84 5.11 -9.20 -6.90
CA PHE A 84 4.99 -9.65 -8.29
C PHE A 84 5.21 -8.46 -9.22
N TRP A 85 5.95 -8.70 -10.29
CA TRP A 85 6.30 -7.67 -11.25
C TRP A 85 5.23 -7.55 -12.31
N LEU A 86 4.72 -6.33 -12.47
CA LEU A 86 3.73 -5.97 -13.46
C LEU A 86 4.38 -5.01 -14.46
N LEU A 87 4.51 -5.48 -15.71
CA LEU A 87 4.91 -4.70 -16.86
C LEU A 87 3.69 -3.89 -17.32
N ALA A 88 3.74 -2.57 -17.11
CA ALA A 88 2.74 -1.60 -17.55
C ALA A 88 3.42 -0.58 -18.44
#